data_AF-A0A1Q7PXW8-F1
#
_entry.id   AF-A0A1Q7PXW8-F1
#
_cell.length_a   1.000
_cell.length_b   1.000
_cell.length_c   1.000
_cell.angle_alpha   90.00
_cell.angle_beta   90.00
_cell.angle_gamma   90.00
#
_symmetry.space_group_name_H-M   'P 1'
#
loop_
_entity.id
_entity.type
_entity.pdbx_description
1 polymer ?
#
loop_
_entity_poly.entity_id
_entity_poly.type
_entity_poly.pdbx_seq_one_letter_code
_entity_poly.pdbx_strand_id
1 'polypeptide(L)'
;MCKRVQRLSGEERCAIHVKATTLAAHHKEFDTKQISGSSPPGVFVGRFGYPKVFVGPMVPPVSGDTEILDTPEWWMGKGFDEIVDFRYSLLRGYSKANVYDAHKGGRLIETLQDVAMMTRPVDAELILVRPPRKILDLREDSQPFGPIAPLASFETGNSTADNRIQKAFYDGDLPADDAVLQLYRNGVLVTRIQRAFSLGMFGENKRRKLVPTRWSITAVDSNLSLRLMARVREHPLIDEYRVYKYSYLDNTYVGILTPESWRFEWIEAWFEPDLLATSFPDVNMATDVENSSYVSPDGHRPVMLGDSEGFRDRKTYAKPGGCYYSARLAVSGAT
;
A
#
# COMPACT_ATOMS: atom_id res chain seq x y z
N MET A 1 -8.46 -18.47 -7.51
CA MET A 1 -8.07 -19.77 -6.89
C MET A 1 -6.70 -20.12 -7.45
N CYS A 2 -5.86 -20.95 -6.81
CA CYS A 2 -4.54 -21.24 -7.42
C CYS A 2 -4.70 -22.14 -8.66
N LYS A 3 -4.48 -21.60 -9.87
CA LYS A 3 -4.54 -22.34 -11.14
C LYS A 3 -3.65 -23.58 -11.15
N ARG A 4 -2.50 -23.53 -10.45
CA ARG A 4 -1.61 -24.70 -10.30
C ARG A 4 -2.23 -25.85 -9.51
N VAL A 5 -2.96 -25.56 -8.43
CA VAL A 5 -3.66 -26.60 -7.64
C VAL A 5 -4.73 -27.29 -8.50
N GLN A 6 -5.27 -26.59 -9.50
CA GLN A 6 -6.18 -27.13 -10.51
C GLN A 6 -5.48 -27.70 -11.76
N ARG A 7 -4.13 -27.65 -11.83
CA ARG A 7 -3.29 -28.03 -13.00
C ARG A 7 -3.58 -27.23 -14.28
N LEU A 8 -4.08 -26.01 -14.14
CA LEU A 8 -4.45 -25.10 -15.24
C LEU A 8 -3.39 -24.04 -15.53
N SER A 9 -2.23 -24.07 -14.86
CA SER A 9 -1.09 -23.18 -15.09
C SER A 9 0.22 -23.97 -15.03
N GLY A 10 1.19 -23.56 -15.85
CA GLY A 10 2.58 -24.06 -15.83
C GLY A 10 3.44 -23.47 -14.72
N GLU A 11 2.88 -22.62 -13.84
CA GLU A 11 3.58 -22.03 -12.70
C GLU A 11 4.18 -23.09 -11.75
N GLU A 12 5.41 -22.85 -11.29
CA GLU A 12 6.11 -23.71 -10.34
C GLU A 12 5.71 -23.47 -8.88
N ARG A 13 5.03 -22.37 -8.54
CA ARG A 13 4.48 -22.04 -7.20
C ARG A 13 3.36 -21.02 -7.36
N CYS A 14 2.44 -20.95 -6.39
CA CYS A 14 1.37 -19.94 -6.35
C CYS A 14 1.15 -19.49 -4.91
N ALA A 15 0.33 -18.45 -4.69
CA ALA A 15 0.02 -17.90 -3.38
C ALA A 15 -0.37 -18.94 -2.31
N ILE A 16 -1.10 -20.00 -2.68
CA ILE A 16 -1.46 -21.08 -1.74
C ILE A 16 -0.24 -21.90 -1.33
N HIS A 17 0.66 -22.23 -2.27
CA HIS A 17 1.89 -22.94 -1.96
C HIS A 17 2.79 -22.11 -1.06
N VAL A 18 2.97 -20.83 -1.39
CA VAL A 18 3.76 -19.89 -0.56
C VAL A 18 3.16 -19.84 0.85
N LYS A 19 1.86 -19.63 0.96
CA LYS A 19 1.17 -19.63 2.26
C LYS A 19 1.34 -20.93 3.04
N ALA A 20 1.21 -22.08 2.37
CA ALA A 20 1.40 -23.38 3.02
C ALA A 20 2.84 -23.57 3.49
N THR A 21 3.82 -23.23 2.66
CA THR A 21 5.25 -23.35 2.98
C THR A 21 5.64 -22.41 4.12
N THR A 22 5.24 -21.14 4.08
CA THR A 22 5.51 -20.17 5.15
C THR A 22 4.84 -20.57 6.47
N LEU A 23 3.62 -21.12 6.43
CA LEU A 23 2.95 -21.57 7.66
C LEU A 23 3.49 -22.91 8.19
N ALA A 24 4.00 -23.77 7.31
CA ALA A 24 4.65 -25.02 7.69
C ALA A 24 6.06 -24.80 8.23
N ALA A 25 6.73 -23.71 7.83
CA ALA A 25 7.96 -23.27 8.45
C ALA A 25 7.70 -22.97 9.93
N HIS A 26 8.35 -23.72 10.82
CA HIS A 26 8.21 -23.53 12.25
C HIS A 26 8.92 -22.24 12.71
N HIS A 27 8.22 -21.10 12.62
CA HIS A 27 8.70 -19.79 13.06
C HIS A 27 8.69 -19.66 14.59
N LYS A 28 9.73 -20.19 15.26
CA LYS A 28 9.86 -20.18 16.73
C LYS A 28 9.99 -18.78 17.31
N GLU A 29 10.50 -17.84 16.53
CA GLU A 29 10.62 -16.42 16.86
C GLU A 29 9.26 -15.78 17.20
N PHE A 30 8.14 -16.35 16.73
CA PHE A 30 6.79 -15.89 17.04
C PHE A 30 6.06 -16.71 18.13
N ASP A 31 6.76 -17.60 18.85
CA ASP A 31 6.17 -18.37 19.97
C ASP A 31 6.26 -17.65 21.32
N THR A 32 6.77 -16.43 21.33
CA THR A 32 6.96 -15.60 22.53
C THR A 32 5.93 -14.46 22.59
N LYS A 33 5.82 -13.84 23.77
CA LYS A 33 5.06 -12.59 23.96
C LYS A 33 5.92 -11.34 23.83
N GLN A 34 7.24 -11.50 23.75
CA GLN A 34 8.20 -10.42 23.68
C GLN A 34 8.95 -10.53 22.37
N ILE A 35 8.87 -9.47 21.58
CA ILE A 35 9.51 -9.39 20.27
C ILE A 35 10.34 -8.12 20.27
N SER A 36 11.61 -8.27 19.91
CA SER A 36 12.55 -7.18 19.77
C SER A 36 13.25 -7.26 18.43
N GLY A 37 13.55 -6.11 17.86
CA GLY A 37 14.26 -6.00 16.59
C GLY A 37 14.31 -4.57 16.10
N SER A 38 14.92 -4.38 14.94
CA SER A 38 14.97 -3.07 14.29
C SER A 38 13.72 -2.93 13.45
N SER A 39 12.72 -2.22 13.98
CA SER A 39 11.52 -1.86 13.24
C SER A 39 11.94 -1.02 12.04
N PRO A 40 11.57 -1.36 10.79
CA PRO A 40 11.45 -0.30 9.81
C PRO A 40 10.47 0.72 10.41
N PRO A 41 10.48 1.99 10.00
CA PRO A 41 9.57 2.97 10.58
C PRO A 41 8.09 2.73 10.19
N GLY A 42 7.68 1.48 9.98
CA GLY A 42 6.40 0.96 9.53
C GLY A 42 5.35 0.91 10.62
N VAL A 43 4.17 1.42 10.28
CA VAL A 43 2.99 1.44 11.13
C VAL A 43 1.79 1.00 10.31
N PHE A 44 0.78 0.48 10.99
CA PHE A 44 -0.44 0.02 10.34
C PHE A 44 -1.68 0.58 11.02
N VAL A 45 -2.62 1.08 10.22
CA VAL A 45 -3.94 1.53 10.65
C VAL A 45 -5.00 0.71 9.90
N GLY A 46 -5.76 -0.08 10.64
CA GLY A 46 -6.81 -0.93 10.10
C GLY A 46 -8.09 -0.16 9.76
N ARG A 47 -8.89 -0.69 8.82
CA ARG A 47 -10.18 -0.12 8.42
C ARG A 47 -11.38 -0.63 9.23
N PHE A 48 -11.26 -1.80 9.84
CA PHE A 48 -12.37 -2.45 10.53
C PHE A 48 -12.70 -1.74 11.85
N GLY A 49 -13.99 -1.49 12.08
CA GLY A 49 -14.50 -0.88 13.30
C GLY A 49 -14.55 0.66 13.29
N TYR A 50 -14.28 1.30 12.15
CA TYR A 50 -14.31 2.76 12.00
C TYR A 50 -15.59 3.37 12.63
N PRO A 51 -15.48 4.41 13.50
CA PRO A 51 -14.31 5.25 13.77
C PRO A 51 -13.37 4.73 14.88
N LYS A 52 -13.58 3.52 15.42
CA LYS A 52 -12.65 2.86 16.36
C LYS A 52 -11.82 1.82 15.62
N VAL A 53 -10.61 2.21 15.26
CA VAL A 53 -9.72 1.42 14.41
C VAL A 53 -8.67 0.69 15.22
N PHE A 54 -8.08 -0.34 14.62
CA PHE A 54 -6.86 -0.95 15.15
C PHE A 54 -5.64 -0.22 14.60
N VAL A 55 -4.69 0.08 15.48
CA VAL A 55 -3.44 0.77 15.13
C VAL A 55 -2.27 0.13 15.86
N GLY A 56 -1.09 0.12 15.24
CA GLY A 56 0.13 -0.30 15.91
C GLY A 56 1.34 -0.39 14.99
N PRO A 57 2.50 -0.76 15.56
CA PRO A 57 3.76 -0.83 14.84
C PRO A 57 3.89 -2.13 14.05
N MET A 58 4.82 -2.14 13.08
CA MET A 58 5.22 -3.31 12.31
C MET A 58 6.69 -3.61 12.57
N VAL A 59 6.97 -4.65 13.37
CA VAL A 59 8.32 -4.88 13.88
C VAL A 59 8.78 -6.30 13.56
N PRO A 60 9.97 -6.47 12.97
CA PRO A 60 10.51 -7.78 12.69
C PRO A 60 11.30 -8.32 13.88
N PRO A 61 11.40 -9.65 14.04
CA PRO A 61 12.21 -10.29 15.09
C PRO A 61 13.71 -10.35 14.71
N VAL A 62 14.20 -9.35 13.99
CA VAL A 62 15.60 -9.23 13.54
C VAL A 62 16.08 -7.80 13.75
N SER A 63 17.37 -7.65 14.05
CA SER A 63 18.03 -6.36 14.20
C SER A 63 18.95 -6.07 13.01
N GLY A 64 19.16 -4.79 12.71
CA GLY A 64 19.99 -4.32 11.60
C GLY A 64 19.23 -3.42 10.64
N ASP A 65 19.67 -3.38 9.38
CA ASP A 65 18.98 -2.63 8.33
C ASP A 65 17.76 -3.40 7.82
N THR A 66 16.59 -2.94 8.24
CA THR A 66 15.29 -3.51 7.88
C THR A 66 14.46 -2.58 6.99
N GLU A 67 15.04 -1.48 6.48
CA GLU A 67 14.31 -0.50 5.65
C GLU A 67 13.65 -1.17 4.44
N ILE A 68 14.34 -2.15 3.84
CA ILE A 68 13.85 -2.90 2.70
C ILE A 68 12.54 -3.64 2.99
N LEU A 69 12.21 -3.98 4.25
CA LEU A 69 11.01 -4.76 4.57
C LEU A 69 9.71 -3.98 4.40
N ASP A 70 9.77 -2.64 4.45
CA ASP A 70 8.61 -1.74 4.37
C ASP A 70 8.85 -0.53 3.44
N THR A 71 9.69 -0.70 2.41
CA THR A 71 9.95 0.31 1.38
C THR A 71 9.67 -0.25 -0.03
N PRO A 72 8.39 -0.32 -0.44
CA PRO A 72 7.96 -0.79 -1.76
C PRO A 72 8.73 -0.20 -2.97
N GLU A 73 9.17 1.06 -2.90
CA GLU A 73 9.93 1.69 -3.98
C GLU A 73 11.26 0.96 -4.30
N TRP A 74 11.77 0.15 -3.36
CA TRP A 74 13.01 -0.63 -3.52
C TRP A 74 12.78 -2.10 -3.87
N TRP A 75 11.53 -2.53 -4.01
CA TRP A 75 11.21 -3.94 -4.34
C TRP A 75 11.30 -4.24 -5.83
N MET A 76 11.50 -3.24 -6.68
CA MET A 76 11.68 -3.46 -8.12
C MET A 76 12.83 -4.43 -8.38
N GLY A 77 12.53 -5.50 -9.14
CA GLY A 77 13.47 -6.58 -9.44
C GLY A 77 13.54 -7.69 -8.38
N LYS A 78 12.81 -7.57 -7.26
CA LYS A 78 12.67 -8.65 -6.27
C LYS A 78 11.62 -9.67 -6.70
N GLY A 79 11.80 -10.93 -6.27
CA GLY A 79 10.87 -12.02 -6.56
C GLY A 79 9.63 -12.00 -5.65
N PHE A 80 8.58 -12.71 -6.05
CA PHE A 80 7.34 -12.81 -5.24
C PHE A 80 7.60 -13.40 -3.85
N ASP A 81 8.34 -14.51 -3.78
CA ASP A 81 8.68 -15.18 -2.52
C ASP A 81 9.46 -14.24 -1.58
N GLU A 82 10.40 -13.46 -2.10
CA GLU A 82 11.20 -12.48 -1.33
C GLU A 82 10.32 -11.35 -0.76
N ILE A 83 9.38 -10.82 -1.55
CA ILE A 83 8.44 -9.81 -1.07
C ILE A 83 7.52 -10.40 0.01
N VAL A 84 7.04 -11.63 -0.18
CA VAL A 84 6.22 -12.30 0.84
C VAL A 84 7.00 -12.49 2.14
N ASP A 85 8.28 -12.89 2.06
CA ASP A 85 9.14 -13.04 3.23
C ASP A 85 9.37 -11.70 3.94
N PHE A 86 9.60 -10.61 3.19
CA PHE A 86 9.68 -9.26 3.77
C PHE A 86 8.44 -8.93 4.58
N ARG A 87 7.26 -9.14 4.00
CA ARG A 87 5.98 -8.82 4.65
C ARG A 87 5.63 -9.77 5.79
N TYR A 88 6.03 -11.03 5.70
CA TYR A 88 5.79 -12.02 6.75
C TYR A 88 6.66 -11.77 7.98
N SER A 89 7.90 -11.32 7.78
CA SER A 89 8.81 -10.98 8.87
C SER A 89 8.28 -9.84 9.76
N LEU A 90 7.42 -8.97 9.22
CA LEU A 90 6.84 -7.85 9.95
C LEU A 90 5.63 -8.27 10.79
N LEU A 91 5.87 -8.46 12.09
CA LEU A 91 4.82 -8.67 13.06
C LEU A 91 4.00 -7.39 13.27
N ARG A 92 2.68 -7.51 13.11
CA ARG A 92 1.75 -6.41 13.44
C ARG A 92 1.27 -6.52 14.89
N GLY A 93 1.78 -5.62 15.73
CA GLY A 93 1.15 -5.33 17.02
C GLY A 93 -0.07 -4.46 16.81
N TYR A 94 -1.17 -4.67 17.54
CA TYR A 94 -2.35 -3.82 17.44
C TYR A 94 -3.00 -3.46 18.78
N SER A 95 -3.46 -2.22 18.87
CA SER A 95 -4.34 -1.72 19.93
C SER A 95 -5.53 -0.99 19.31
N LYS A 96 -6.62 -0.83 20.06
CA LYS A 96 -7.78 -0.03 19.61
C LYS A 96 -7.51 1.44 19.89
N ALA A 97 -7.76 2.29 18.90
CA ALA A 97 -7.73 3.74 19.04
C ALA A 97 -8.97 4.36 18.36
N ASN A 98 -9.38 5.53 18.82
CA ASN A 98 -10.32 6.35 18.09
C ASN A 98 -9.55 7.15 17.03
N VAL A 99 -10.12 7.33 15.84
CA VAL A 99 -9.46 8.13 14.79
C VAL A 99 -9.14 9.55 15.22
N TYR A 100 -9.90 10.14 16.16
CA TYR A 100 -9.63 11.48 16.69
C TYR A 100 -8.41 11.55 17.64
N ASP A 101 -7.84 10.40 18.03
CA ASP A 101 -6.66 10.34 18.90
C ASP A 101 -5.39 10.83 18.17
N ALA A 102 -5.41 10.89 16.83
CA ALA A 102 -4.33 11.50 16.03
C ALA A 102 -4.01 12.95 16.46
N HIS A 103 -5.02 13.69 16.91
CA HIS A 103 -4.84 15.06 17.43
C HIS A 103 -4.82 15.12 18.95
N LYS A 104 -5.69 14.34 19.62
CA LYS A 104 -5.82 14.38 21.09
C LYS A 104 -4.60 13.80 21.81
N GLY A 105 -3.78 13.02 21.11
CA GLY A 105 -2.60 12.39 21.65
C GLY A 105 -2.92 11.10 22.40
N GLY A 106 -1.94 10.65 23.16
CA GLY A 106 -1.94 9.37 23.83
C GLY A 106 -0.63 8.65 23.53
N ARG A 107 0.00 8.12 24.58
CA ARG A 107 1.38 7.60 24.55
C ARG A 107 1.68 6.76 23.32
N LEU A 108 0.81 5.80 22.98
CA LEU A 108 1.01 4.94 21.82
C LEU A 108 0.97 5.70 20.48
N ILE A 109 0.01 6.61 20.29
CA ILE A 109 -0.13 7.36 19.03
C ILE A 109 1.04 8.30 18.82
N GLU A 110 1.46 9.00 19.88
CA GLU A 110 2.64 9.86 19.88
C GLU A 110 3.90 9.06 19.51
N THR A 111 4.12 7.92 20.17
CA THR A 111 5.26 7.03 19.84
C THR A 111 5.21 6.54 18.39
N LEU A 112 4.02 6.20 17.85
CA LEU A 112 3.90 5.77 16.46
C LEU A 112 4.14 6.91 15.47
N GLN A 113 3.72 8.14 15.80
CA GLN A 113 4.00 9.33 15.01
C GLN A 113 5.50 9.63 14.99
N ASP A 114 6.18 9.49 16.13
CA ASP A 114 7.64 9.59 16.21
C ASP A 114 8.33 8.56 15.32
N VAL A 115 7.91 7.29 15.41
CA VAL A 115 8.43 6.22 14.56
C VAL A 115 8.23 6.52 13.07
N ALA A 116 7.06 7.00 12.68
CA ALA A 116 6.77 7.31 11.28
C ALA A 116 7.62 8.48 10.72
N MET A 117 8.14 9.37 11.58
CA MET A 117 9.06 10.42 11.19
C MET A 117 10.50 9.93 10.99
N MET A 118 10.88 8.80 11.58
CA MET A 118 12.28 8.35 11.61
C MET A 118 12.81 8.02 10.22
N THR A 119 14.06 8.39 9.95
CA THR A 119 14.70 8.14 8.65
C THR A 119 15.21 6.72 8.51
N ARG A 120 15.63 6.11 9.63
CA ARG A 120 16.30 4.80 9.70
C ARG A 120 15.50 3.81 10.54
N PRO A 121 15.76 2.50 10.44
CA PRO A 121 15.20 1.51 11.33
C PRO A 121 15.56 1.84 12.78
N VAL A 122 14.65 1.50 13.67
CA VAL A 122 14.78 1.80 15.10
C VAL A 122 14.60 0.57 15.94
N ASP A 123 15.42 0.47 16.97
CA ASP A 123 15.28 -0.58 17.95
C ASP A 123 13.90 -0.45 18.60
N ALA A 124 13.16 -1.54 18.56
CA ALA A 124 11.77 -1.58 18.95
C ALA A 124 11.53 -2.82 19.79
N GLU A 125 10.81 -2.64 20.89
CA GLU A 125 10.39 -3.71 21.78
C GLU A 125 8.87 -3.74 21.89
N LEU A 126 8.29 -4.92 21.65
CA LEU A 126 6.87 -5.19 21.78
C LEU A 126 6.66 -6.19 22.90
N ILE A 127 5.78 -5.83 23.83
CA ILE A 127 5.17 -6.77 24.74
C ILE A 127 3.74 -7.01 24.25
N LEU A 128 3.40 -8.27 24.01
CA LEU A 128 2.13 -8.72 23.48
C LEU A 128 1.29 -9.35 24.60
N VAL A 129 -0.02 -9.20 24.51
CA VAL A 129 -0.96 -9.84 25.46
C VAL A 129 -0.87 -11.38 25.37
N ARG A 130 -0.66 -11.88 24.15
CA ARG A 130 -0.54 -13.30 23.80
C ARG A 130 0.42 -13.47 22.62
N PRO A 131 1.00 -14.66 22.42
CA PRO A 131 1.84 -14.93 21.26
C PRO A 131 1.15 -14.60 19.94
N PRO A 132 1.88 -14.12 18.93
CA PRO A 132 1.38 -13.86 17.59
C PRO A 132 0.63 -15.05 17.00
N ARG A 133 -0.51 -14.75 16.35
CA ARG A 133 -1.12 -15.72 15.46
C ARG A 133 -0.29 -15.72 14.18
N LYS A 134 0.43 -16.82 13.93
CA LYS A 134 1.24 -17.06 12.71
C LYS A 134 0.29 -17.21 11.51
N ILE A 135 -0.05 -16.08 10.90
CA ILE A 135 -0.90 -16.03 9.71
C ILE A 135 -0.13 -15.34 8.60
N LEU A 136 -0.39 -15.77 7.38
CA LEU A 136 -0.04 -15.03 6.18
C LEU A 136 -1.34 -14.72 5.44
N ASP A 137 -1.71 -13.44 5.45
CA ASP A 137 -2.86 -12.93 4.72
C ASP A 137 -2.38 -12.46 3.35
N LEU A 138 -2.70 -13.25 2.32
CA LEU A 138 -2.47 -12.95 0.91
C LEU A 138 -3.83 -12.68 0.31
N ARG A 139 -4.01 -11.48 -0.20
CA ARG A 139 -5.20 -11.07 -0.95
C ARG A 139 -4.72 -10.41 -2.22
N GLU A 140 -5.55 -10.49 -3.25
CA GLU A 140 -5.28 -9.84 -4.53
C GLU A 140 -5.36 -8.30 -4.39
N ASP A 141 -6.14 -7.80 -3.43
CA ASP A 141 -6.44 -6.38 -3.26
C ASP A 141 -5.58 -5.66 -2.20
N SER A 142 -4.55 -6.33 -1.68
CA SER A 142 -3.65 -5.78 -0.68
C SER A 142 -2.29 -6.47 -0.64
N GLN A 143 -1.27 -5.76 -0.17
CA GLN A 143 0.04 -6.37 0.08
C GLN A 143 -0.07 -7.55 1.07
N PRO A 144 0.84 -8.54 0.97
CA PRO A 144 0.96 -9.59 1.95
C PRO A 144 1.11 -9.04 3.37
N PHE A 145 0.55 -9.78 4.32
CA PHE A 145 0.50 -9.39 5.71
C PHE A 145 0.92 -10.56 6.60
N GLY A 146 2.00 -10.36 7.36
CA GLY A 146 2.52 -11.33 8.33
C GLY A 146 1.69 -11.53 9.61
N PRO A 147 2.31 -12.14 10.63
CA PRO A 147 1.68 -12.45 11.92
C PRO A 147 1.10 -11.23 12.64
N ILE A 148 0.18 -11.49 13.57
CA ILE A 148 -0.55 -10.44 14.28
C ILE A 148 -0.83 -10.80 15.74
N ALA A 149 -0.70 -9.84 16.65
CA ALA A 149 -1.06 -9.99 18.06
C ALA A 149 -1.54 -8.69 18.73
N PRO A 150 -2.43 -8.78 19.75
CA PRO A 150 -2.78 -7.62 20.56
C PRO A 150 -1.58 -7.11 21.35
N LEU A 151 -1.37 -5.80 21.30
CA LEU A 151 -0.28 -5.08 21.94
C LEU A 151 -0.59 -4.80 23.41
N ALA A 152 0.35 -5.08 24.30
CA ALA A 152 0.30 -4.70 25.72
C ALA A 152 1.15 -3.44 25.98
N SER A 153 2.38 -3.41 25.47
CA SER A 153 3.22 -2.20 25.43
C SER A 153 4.09 -2.19 24.19
N PHE A 154 4.49 -0.98 23.81
CA PHE A 154 5.45 -0.72 22.74
C PHE A 154 6.41 0.35 23.22
N GLU A 155 7.70 0.09 23.00
CA GLU A 155 8.79 1.00 23.26
C GLU A 155 9.70 1.03 22.04
N THR A 156 10.27 2.20 21.77
CA THR A 156 11.18 2.44 20.66
C THR A 156 12.39 3.20 21.16
N GLY A 157 13.54 2.91 20.58
CA GLY A 157 14.74 3.72 20.70
C GLY A 157 14.59 5.04 19.95
N ASN A 158 15.58 5.90 20.15
CA ASN A 158 15.67 7.19 19.45
C ASN A 158 16.41 7.03 18.12
N SER A 159 15.98 7.78 17.11
CA SER A 159 16.66 7.87 15.83
C SER A 159 16.46 9.24 15.21
N THR A 160 17.16 9.50 14.09
CA THR A 160 17.03 10.75 13.35
C THR A 160 15.66 10.83 12.70
N ALA A 161 14.93 11.91 12.97
CA ALA A 161 13.68 12.22 12.29
C ALA A 161 13.94 12.93 10.94
N ASP A 162 13.07 12.71 9.97
CA ASP A 162 13.09 13.45 8.72
C ASP A 162 12.57 14.87 8.96
N ASN A 163 13.48 15.84 8.95
CA ASN A 163 13.17 17.25 9.16
C ASN A 163 12.04 17.76 8.25
N ARG A 164 11.87 17.19 7.05
CA ARG A 164 10.80 17.59 6.12
C ARG A 164 9.44 17.15 6.67
N ILE A 165 9.32 15.89 7.08
CA ILE A 165 8.09 15.34 7.67
C ILE A 165 7.80 16.02 9.02
N GLN A 166 8.84 16.20 9.85
CA GLN A 166 8.72 16.84 11.14
C GLN A 166 8.19 18.28 11.03
N LYS A 167 8.71 19.07 10.08
CA LYS A 167 8.21 20.42 9.80
C LYS A 167 6.73 20.40 9.39
N ALA A 168 6.36 19.51 8.49
CA ALA A 168 4.97 19.37 8.05
C ALA A 168 4.04 18.89 9.18
N PHE A 169 4.54 18.08 10.12
CA PHE A 169 3.78 17.61 11.28
C PHE A 169 3.53 18.73 12.29
N TYR A 170 4.53 19.55 12.61
CA TYR A 170 4.35 20.65 13.57
C TYR A 170 3.66 21.88 12.98
N ASP A 171 3.58 22.00 11.65
CA ASP A 171 2.74 22.98 11.00
C ASP A 171 1.26 22.58 11.07
N GLY A 172 0.61 23.11 12.11
CA GLY A 172 -0.79 22.83 12.43
C GLY A 172 -1.82 23.52 11.54
N ASP A 173 -1.39 24.38 10.63
CA ASP A 173 -2.25 25.17 9.73
C ASP A 173 -2.07 24.76 8.26
N LEU A 174 -0.96 24.08 7.92
CA LEU A 174 -0.69 23.57 6.58
C LEU A 174 -1.75 22.56 6.13
N PRO A 175 -2.48 22.82 5.02
CA PRO A 175 -3.40 21.85 4.44
C PRO A 175 -2.69 20.53 4.09
N ALA A 176 -3.40 19.41 4.28
CA ALA A 176 -2.80 18.08 4.14
C ALA A 176 -2.34 17.80 2.70
N ASP A 177 -3.05 18.32 1.72
CA ASP A 177 -2.72 18.22 0.30
C ASP A 177 -1.46 19.03 -0.06
N ASP A 178 -1.31 20.23 0.49
CA ASP A 178 -0.11 21.04 0.32
C ASP A 178 1.10 20.40 1.01
N ALA A 179 0.93 19.85 2.23
CA ALA A 179 1.97 19.09 2.92
C ALA A 179 2.46 17.91 2.09
N VAL A 180 1.53 17.09 1.58
CA VAL A 180 1.82 15.92 0.73
C VAL A 180 2.61 16.34 -0.52
N LEU A 181 2.17 17.39 -1.21
CA LEU A 181 2.86 17.89 -2.42
C LEU A 181 4.27 18.42 -2.11
N GLN A 182 4.43 19.19 -1.03
CA GLN A 182 5.73 19.72 -0.62
C GLN A 182 6.72 18.60 -0.27
N LEU A 183 6.28 17.60 0.50
CA LEU A 183 7.12 16.46 0.88
C LEU A 183 7.57 15.68 -0.36
N TYR A 184 6.66 15.42 -1.29
CA TYR A 184 6.98 14.74 -2.55
C TYR A 184 8.01 15.53 -3.37
N ARG A 185 7.79 16.83 -3.58
CA ARG A 185 8.74 17.70 -4.31
C ARG A 185 10.11 17.79 -3.66
N ASN A 186 10.16 17.70 -2.33
CA ASN A 186 11.40 17.70 -1.57
C ASN A 186 12.08 16.32 -1.53
N GLY A 187 11.61 15.33 -2.30
CA GLY A 187 12.23 14.01 -2.43
C GLY A 187 11.98 13.08 -1.24
N VAL A 188 10.86 13.24 -0.53
CA VAL A 188 10.40 12.22 0.44
C VAL A 188 9.72 11.10 -0.33
N LEU A 189 10.07 9.85 -0.03
CA LEU A 189 9.44 8.67 -0.64
C LEU A 189 7.93 8.66 -0.40
N VAL A 190 7.16 8.26 -1.42
CA VAL A 190 5.69 8.28 -1.38
C VAL A 190 5.17 7.39 -0.26
N THR A 191 5.79 6.23 -0.03
CA THR A 191 5.41 5.30 1.05
C THR A 191 5.59 5.91 2.44
N ARG A 192 6.62 6.74 2.65
CA ARG A 192 6.80 7.49 3.90
C ARG A 192 5.72 8.55 4.09
N ILE A 193 5.34 9.24 3.02
CA ILE A 193 4.24 10.22 3.04
C ILE A 193 2.92 9.53 3.38
N GLN A 194 2.59 8.43 2.70
CA GLN A 194 1.40 7.60 2.96
C GLN A 194 1.37 7.10 4.41
N ARG A 195 2.51 6.70 4.94
CA ARG A 195 2.63 6.22 6.31
C ARG A 195 2.34 7.32 7.33
N ALA A 196 2.98 8.48 7.21
CA ALA A 196 2.74 9.62 8.08
C ALA A 196 1.28 10.13 7.95
N PHE A 197 0.75 10.18 6.72
CA PHE A 197 -0.64 10.54 6.46
C PHE A 197 -1.62 9.59 7.17
N SER A 198 -1.32 8.29 7.24
CA SER A 198 -2.17 7.30 7.92
C SER A 198 -2.30 7.56 9.43
N LEU A 199 -1.27 8.13 10.05
CA LEU A 199 -1.28 8.53 11.46
C LEU A 199 -1.88 9.93 11.70
N GLY A 200 -2.48 10.52 10.67
CA GLY A 200 -3.10 11.85 10.77
C GLY A 200 -2.08 12.96 11.01
N MET A 201 -0.86 12.83 10.51
CA MET A 201 0.23 13.77 10.79
C MET A 201 0.14 15.07 9.99
N PHE A 202 -0.68 15.13 8.94
CA PHE A 202 -0.77 16.31 8.06
C PHE A 202 -2.15 16.93 8.08
N GLY A 203 -2.22 18.23 7.81
CA GLY A 203 -3.46 19.00 7.79
C GLY A 203 -3.68 19.82 9.07
N GLU A 204 -4.77 20.59 9.04
CA GLU A 204 -5.17 21.42 10.18
C GLU A 204 -5.36 20.60 11.46
N ASN A 205 -4.71 21.03 12.56
CA ASN A 205 -4.65 20.30 13.83
C ASN A 205 -6.00 19.72 14.29
N LYS A 206 -7.06 20.56 14.32
CA LYS A 206 -8.40 20.15 14.78
C LYS A 206 -9.09 19.12 13.88
N ARG A 207 -8.62 18.95 12.65
CA ARG A 207 -9.19 18.05 11.64
C ARG A 207 -8.37 16.79 11.41
N ARG A 208 -7.21 16.66 12.05
CA ARG A 208 -6.35 15.47 11.97
C ARG A 208 -7.06 14.23 12.51
N LYS A 209 -6.97 13.14 11.75
CA LYS A 209 -7.57 11.84 12.07
C LYS A 209 -6.64 10.72 11.65
N LEU A 210 -6.66 9.60 12.36
CA LEU A 210 -6.09 8.36 11.85
C LEU A 210 -6.86 7.94 10.60
N VAL A 211 -6.12 7.63 9.54
CA VAL A 211 -6.66 7.20 8.25
C VAL A 211 -6.20 5.76 8.02
N PRO A 212 -7.11 4.80 7.80
CA PRO A 212 -6.73 3.44 7.44
C PRO A 212 -5.69 3.40 6.32
N THR A 213 -4.67 2.56 6.45
CA THR A 213 -3.50 2.55 5.55
C THR A 213 -3.89 2.46 4.08
N ARG A 214 -4.89 1.65 3.73
CA ARG A 214 -5.42 1.56 2.35
C ARG A 214 -5.99 2.88 1.84
N TRP A 215 -6.73 3.60 2.68
CA TRP A 215 -7.29 4.90 2.30
C TRP A 215 -6.21 5.97 2.23
N SER A 216 -5.18 5.87 3.08
CA SER A 216 -4.01 6.75 3.02
C SER A 216 -3.27 6.65 1.69
N ILE A 217 -3.00 5.41 1.23
CA ILE A 217 -2.39 5.13 -0.08
C ILE A 217 -3.18 5.82 -1.18
N THR A 218 -4.49 5.53 -1.29
CA THR A 218 -5.32 6.11 -2.34
C THR A 218 -5.44 7.64 -2.24
N ALA A 219 -5.54 8.20 -1.03
CA ALA A 219 -5.66 9.63 -0.82
C ALA A 219 -4.39 10.38 -1.25
N VAL A 220 -3.21 9.88 -0.87
CA VAL A 220 -1.92 10.46 -1.27
C VAL A 220 -1.72 10.34 -2.78
N ASP A 221 -1.93 9.16 -3.34
CA ASP A 221 -1.74 8.93 -4.77
C ASP A 221 -2.68 9.79 -5.62
N SER A 222 -3.95 9.92 -5.21
CA SER A 222 -4.93 10.76 -5.88
C SER A 222 -4.56 12.25 -5.78
N ASN A 223 -4.20 12.74 -4.59
CA ASN A 223 -3.84 14.14 -4.38
C ASN A 223 -2.58 14.53 -5.17
N LEU A 224 -1.53 13.70 -5.10
CA LEU A 224 -0.29 13.95 -5.84
C LEU A 224 -0.54 13.94 -7.34
N SER A 225 -1.22 12.92 -7.86
CA SER A 225 -1.49 12.83 -9.30
C SER A 225 -2.31 14.01 -9.80
N LEU A 226 -3.35 14.47 -9.09
CA LEU A 226 -4.10 15.68 -9.47
C LEU A 226 -3.22 16.92 -9.59
N ARG A 227 -2.32 17.13 -8.61
CA ARG A 227 -1.42 18.28 -8.59
C ARG A 227 -0.35 18.21 -9.69
N LEU A 228 0.13 17.01 -10.03
CA LEU A 228 1.11 16.80 -11.10
C LEU A 228 0.48 16.90 -12.49
N MET A 229 -0.72 16.33 -12.68
CA MET A 229 -1.47 16.41 -13.94
C MET A 229 -1.69 17.84 -14.44
N ALA A 230 -1.86 18.81 -13.53
CA ALA A 230 -2.00 20.21 -13.91
C ALA A 230 -0.82 20.70 -14.78
N ARG A 231 0.39 20.20 -14.51
CA ARG A 231 1.60 20.48 -15.31
C ARG A 231 1.65 19.64 -16.58
N VAL A 232 1.20 18.40 -16.51
CA VAL A 232 1.17 17.50 -17.69
C VAL A 232 0.34 18.09 -18.83
N ARG A 233 -0.75 18.78 -18.50
CA ARG A 233 -1.61 19.48 -19.46
C ARG A 233 -0.91 20.61 -20.22
N GLU A 234 0.23 21.09 -19.74
CA GLU A 234 1.02 22.17 -20.36
C GLU A 234 2.09 21.63 -21.34
N HIS A 235 2.34 20.32 -21.35
CA HIS A 235 3.31 19.72 -22.27
C HIS A 235 2.78 19.62 -23.71
N PRO A 236 3.68 19.69 -24.71
CA PRO A 236 3.30 19.48 -26.10
C PRO A 236 2.81 18.04 -26.31
N LEU A 237 1.89 17.88 -27.28
CA LEU A 237 1.41 16.56 -27.70
C LEU A 237 2.55 15.78 -28.36
N ILE A 238 2.53 14.46 -28.18
CA ILE A 238 3.30 13.55 -29.03
C ILE A 238 2.64 13.45 -30.41
N ASP A 239 3.42 13.09 -31.42
CA ASP A 239 2.99 12.97 -32.82
C ASP A 239 2.78 11.51 -33.27
N GLU A 240 3.06 10.55 -32.38
CA GLU A 240 3.04 9.12 -32.69
C GLU A 240 2.39 8.30 -31.56
N TYR A 241 1.98 7.09 -31.90
CA TYR A 241 1.58 6.09 -30.92
C TYR A 241 2.82 5.42 -30.34
N ARG A 242 2.93 5.36 -29.01
CA ARG A 242 4.01 4.64 -28.32
C ARG A 242 3.43 3.53 -27.48
N VAL A 243 3.95 2.32 -27.65
CA VAL A 243 3.51 1.14 -26.90
C VAL A 243 4.69 0.60 -26.12
N TYR A 244 4.51 0.50 -24.81
CA TYR A 244 5.49 -0.06 -23.88
C TYR A 244 4.92 -1.32 -23.26
N LYS A 245 5.75 -2.35 -23.16
CA LYS A 245 5.41 -3.60 -22.47
C LYS A 245 6.39 -3.82 -21.34
N TYR A 246 5.86 -4.17 -20.18
CA TYR A 246 6.64 -4.56 -19.02
C TYR A 246 6.00 -5.78 -18.36
N SER A 247 6.81 -6.75 -17.95
CA SER A 247 6.33 -7.96 -17.27
C SER A 247 7.06 -8.11 -15.95
N TYR A 248 6.29 -8.23 -14.85
CA TYR A 248 6.84 -8.31 -13.50
C TYR A 248 5.86 -9.04 -12.58
N LEU A 249 6.38 -9.92 -11.72
CA LEU A 249 5.59 -10.76 -10.80
C LEU A 249 4.37 -11.41 -11.48
N ASP A 250 4.61 -12.05 -12.63
CA ASP A 250 3.60 -12.71 -13.47
C ASP A 250 2.48 -11.80 -14.01
N ASN A 251 2.57 -10.50 -13.80
CA ASN A 251 1.70 -9.50 -14.39
C ASN A 251 2.33 -8.92 -15.65
N THR A 252 1.51 -8.67 -16.66
CA THR A 252 1.93 -7.96 -17.88
C THR A 252 1.24 -6.62 -17.95
N TYR A 253 2.04 -5.56 -17.94
CA TYR A 253 1.62 -4.18 -18.06
C TYR A 253 1.87 -3.71 -19.49
N VAL A 254 0.88 -3.04 -20.07
CA VAL A 254 0.99 -2.41 -21.38
C VAL A 254 0.61 -0.94 -21.24
N GLY A 255 1.57 -0.06 -21.48
CA GLY A 255 1.36 1.38 -21.51
C GLY A 255 1.22 1.85 -22.95
N ILE A 256 0.09 2.49 -23.29
CA ILE A 256 -0.16 3.04 -24.62
C ILE A 256 -0.25 4.56 -24.47
N LEU A 257 0.65 5.28 -25.15
CA LEU A 257 0.58 6.72 -25.28
C LEU A 257 0.04 7.05 -26.68
N THR A 258 -0.95 7.94 -26.72
CA THR A 258 -1.62 8.37 -27.95
C THR A 258 -1.35 9.87 -28.21
N PRO A 259 -1.36 10.32 -29.48
CA PRO A 259 -1.16 11.73 -29.84
C PRO A 259 -2.43 12.56 -29.56
N GLU A 260 -2.94 12.51 -28.34
CA GLU A 260 -4.15 13.20 -27.90
C GLU A 260 -3.88 14.08 -26.68
N SER A 261 -4.77 15.06 -26.44
CA SER A 261 -4.79 15.80 -25.17
C SER A 261 -4.95 14.85 -23.99
N TRP A 262 -4.51 15.28 -22.81
CA TRP A 262 -4.55 14.47 -21.58
C TRP A 262 -5.87 13.72 -21.40
N ARG A 263 -5.76 12.40 -21.40
CA ARG A 263 -6.75 11.40 -21.02
C ARG A 263 -5.99 10.28 -20.33
N PHE A 264 -6.63 9.64 -19.37
CA PHE A 264 -6.02 8.51 -18.68
C PHE A 264 -7.05 7.40 -18.51
N GLU A 265 -6.64 6.19 -18.86
CA GLU A 265 -7.47 4.99 -18.75
C GLU A 265 -6.63 3.89 -18.11
N TRP A 266 -7.22 3.20 -17.14
CA TRP A 266 -6.63 2.03 -16.51
C TRP A 266 -7.59 0.87 -16.64
N ILE A 267 -7.11 -0.24 -17.22
CA ILE A 267 -7.89 -1.44 -17.46
C ILE A 267 -7.12 -2.63 -16.90
N GLU A 268 -7.80 -3.45 -16.10
CA GLU A 268 -7.29 -4.75 -15.67
C GLU A 268 -8.04 -5.87 -16.39
N ALA A 269 -7.28 -6.78 -17.01
CA ALA A 269 -7.81 -7.97 -17.63
C ALA A 269 -7.57 -9.18 -16.73
N TRP A 270 -8.64 -9.80 -16.26
CA TRP A 270 -8.61 -10.95 -15.36
C TRP A 270 -9.12 -12.19 -16.08
N PHE A 271 -8.35 -13.28 -16.03
CA PHE A 271 -8.74 -14.57 -16.61
C PHE A 271 -9.58 -15.44 -15.67
N GLU A 272 -9.77 -15.00 -14.42
CA GLU A 272 -10.63 -15.63 -13.41
C GLU A 272 -11.63 -14.59 -12.89
N PRO A 273 -12.88 -14.59 -13.39
CA PRO A 273 -13.90 -13.62 -12.98
C PRO A 273 -14.17 -13.65 -11.47
N ASP A 274 -14.12 -14.83 -10.86
CA ASP A 274 -14.31 -15.00 -9.41
C ASP A 274 -13.20 -14.29 -8.61
N LEU A 275 -11.95 -14.32 -9.10
CA LEU A 275 -10.85 -13.61 -8.46
C LEU A 275 -11.08 -12.10 -8.53
N LEU A 276 -11.50 -11.56 -9.68
CA LEU A 276 -11.86 -10.16 -9.82
C LEU A 276 -12.94 -9.77 -8.80
N ALA A 277 -14.02 -10.54 -8.72
CA ALA A 277 -15.12 -10.30 -7.78
C ALA A 277 -14.66 -10.27 -6.31
N THR A 278 -13.74 -11.16 -5.94
CA THR A 278 -13.17 -11.14 -4.58
C THR A 278 -12.20 -10.00 -4.31
N SER A 279 -11.50 -9.53 -5.33
CA SER A 279 -10.51 -8.44 -5.25
C SER A 279 -11.19 -7.07 -5.17
N PHE A 280 -12.33 -6.94 -5.86
CA PHE A 280 -13.11 -5.71 -5.95
C PHE A 280 -14.54 -5.97 -5.47
N PRO A 281 -14.75 -6.16 -4.15
CA PRO A 281 -16.07 -6.51 -3.62
C PRO A 281 -17.13 -5.41 -3.80
N ASP A 282 -16.70 -4.18 -4.07
CA ASP A 282 -17.58 -3.03 -4.32
C ASP A 282 -17.95 -2.87 -5.82
N VAL A 283 -17.41 -3.72 -6.71
CA VAL A 283 -17.68 -3.71 -8.15
C VAL A 283 -18.89 -4.57 -8.48
N ASN A 284 -19.80 -4.04 -9.29
CA ASN A 284 -20.93 -4.82 -9.79
C ASN A 284 -20.51 -5.59 -11.06
N MET A 285 -20.27 -6.90 -10.90
CA MET A 285 -19.84 -7.79 -11.98
C MET A 285 -20.76 -7.79 -13.22
N ALA A 286 -22.02 -7.37 -13.10
CA ALA A 286 -22.96 -7.33 -14.23
C ALA A 286 -22.91 -6.03 -15.03
N THR A 287 -22.49 -4.92 -14.42
CA THR A 287 -22.55 -3.58 -15.04
C THR A 287 -21.20 -2.90 -15.18
N ASP A 288 -20.22 -3.30 -14.38
CA ASP A 288 -18.92 -2.65 -14.28
C ASP A 288 -17.80 -3.45 -14.96
N VAL A 289 -18.09 -4.70 -15.32
CA VAL A 289 -17.13 -5.64 -15.89
C VAL A 289 -17.55 -6.00 -17.30
N GLU A 290 -16.61 -5.90 -18.23
CA GLU A 290 -16.83 -6.19 -19.64
C GLU A 290 -16.27 -7.57 -20.00
N ASN A 291 -17.04 -8.35 -20.76
CA ASN A 291 -16.58 -9.61 -21.31
C ASN A 291 -15.81 -9.37 -22.60
N SER A 292 -14.58 -9.85 -22.69
CA SER A 292 -13.82 -9.76 -23.93
C SER A 292 -14.32 -10.78 -24.96
N SER A 293 -14.39 -10.35 -26.23
CA SER A 293 -14.60 -11.27 -27.36
C SER A 293 -13.39 -12.17 -27.61
N TYR A 294 -12.21 -11.77 -27.13
CA TYR A 294 -10.97 -12.52 -27.21
C TYR A 294 -11.04 -13.85 -26.45
N VAL A 295 -10.43 -14.87 -27.04
CA VAL A 295 -10.23 -16.19 -26.43
C VAL A 295 -8.74 -16.49 -26.49
N SER A 296 -8.14 -16.73 -25.34
CA SER A 296 -6.75 -17.17 -25.27
C SER A 296 -6.55 -18.52 -25.98
N PRO A 297 -5.33 -18.87 -26.41
CA PRO A 297 -5.04 -20.19 -26.99
C PRO A 297 -5.53 -21.36 -26.12
N ASP A 298 -5.52 -21.19 -24.80
CA ASP A 298 -5.98 -22.18 -23.82
C ASP A 298 -7.49 -22.15 -23.56
N GLY A 299 -8.26 -21.41 -24.37
CA GLY A 299 -9.73 -21.33 -24.28
C GLY A 299 -10.28 -20.38 -23.23
N HIS A 300 -9.44 -19.71 -22.44
CA HIS A 300 -9.88 -18.75 -21.41
C HIS A 300 -10.28 -17.41 -22.02
N ARG A 301 -11.36 -16.82 -21.51
CA ARG A 301 -11.84 -15.48 -21.87
C ARG A 301 -11.57 -14.52 -20.72
N PRO A 302 -10.80 -13.44 -20.91
CA PRO A 302 -10.60 -12.45 -19.87
C PRO A 302 -11.87 -11.60 -19.71
N VAL A 303 -12.13 -11.22 -18.47
CA VAL A 303 -13.04 -10.14 -18.11
C VAL A 303 -12.22 -8.88 -17.83
N MET A 304 -12.76 -7.72 -18.17
CA MET A 304 -12.07 -6.44 -18.07
C MET A 304 -12.79 -5.53 -17.08
N LEU A 305 -12.03 -4.98 -16.14
CA LEU A 305 -12.50 -3.91 -15.25
C LEU A 305 -11.65 -2.69 -15.55
N GLY A 306 -12.31 -1.62 -15.99
CA GLY A 306 -11.65 -0.39 -16.36
C GLY A 306 -12.37 0.84 -15.83
N ASP A 307 -11.64 1.93 -15.79
CA ASP A 307 -12.21 3.27 -15.65
C ASP A 307 -11.33 4.26 -16.41
N SER A 308 -11.87 5.43 -16.71
CA SER A 308 -11.16 6.45 -17.46
C SER A 308 -11.50 7.86 -17.02
N GLU A 309 -10.61 8.79 -17.34
CA GLU A 309 -10.87 10.21 -17.19
C GLU A 309 -10.41 10.98 -18.42
N GLY A 310 -11.18 12.02 -18.73
CA GLY A 310 -10.85 12.93 -19.81
C GLY A 310 -9.96 14.08 -19.35
N PHE A 311 -9.98 15.15 -20.13
CA PHE A 311 -9.23 16.37 -19.81
C PHE A 311 -9.67 17.03 -18.49
N ARG A 312 -10.94 16.87 -18.11
CA ARG A 312 -11.46 17.33 -16.82
C ARG A 312 -11.25 16.25 -15.77
N ASP A 313 -10.84 16.67 -14.59
CA ASP A 313 -10.63 15.78 -13.44
C ASP A 313 -11.90 14.99 -13.12
N ARG A 314 -11.75 13.70 -12.77
CA ARG A 314 -12.89 12.92 -12.28
C ARG A 314 -13.38 13.46 -10.94
N LYS A 315 -14.67 13.23 -10.67
CA LYS A 315 -15.33 13.57 -9.40
C LYS A 315 -15.76 12.36 -8.57
N THR A 316 -15.71 11.17 -9.16
CA THR A 316 -16.13 9.90 -8.56
C THR A 316 -14.93 9.03 -8.26
N TYR A 317 -15.10 8.03 -7.40
CA TYR A 317 -14.04 7.06 -7.13
C TYR A 317 -13.91 6.08 -8.31
N ALA A 318 -12.68 5.81 -8.77
CA ALA A 318 -12.46 4.88 -9.87
C ALA A 318 -12.78 3.43 -9.48
N LYS A 319 -13.41 2.67 -10.37
CA LYS A 319 -13.85 1.29 -10.10
C LYS A 319 -12.69 0.31 -9.81
N PRO A 320 -11.56 0.32 -10.56
CA PRO A 320 -10.36 -0.45 -10.18
C PRO A 320 -9.76 -0.01 -8.83
N GLY A 321 -10.21 1.10 -8.25
CA GLY A 321 -9.81 1.52 -6.92
C GLY A 321 -8.38 2.06 -6.86
N GLY A 322 -7.58 1.57 -5.90
CA GLY A 322 -6.27 2.14 -5.57
C GLY A 322 -5.27 2.09 -6.73
N CYS A 323 -5.24 0.97 -7.46
CA CYS A 323 -4.30 0.76 -8.58
C CYS A 323 -4.43 1.82 -9.67
N TYR A 324 -5.65 2.30 -9.93
CA TYR A 324 -5.91 3.39 -10.86
C TYR A 324 -5.08 4.63 -10.44
N TYR A 325 -5.16 5.03 -9.17
CA TYR A 325 -4.53 6.27 -8.71
C TYR A 325 -3.01 6.13 -8.62
N SER A 326 -2.51 4.94 -8.25
CA SER A 326 -1.09 4.63 -8.28
C SER A 326 -0.53 4.68 -9.70
N ALA A 327 -1.23 4.10 -10.68
CA ALA A 327 -0.86 4.16 -12.10
C ALA A 327 -0.91 5.60 -12.64
N ARG A 328 -1.95 6.36 -12.30
CA ARG A 328 -2.04 7.78 -12.66
C ARG A 328 -0.91 8.61 -12.07
N LEU A 329 -0.53 8.35 -10.82
CA LEU A 329 0.63 9.00 -10.19
C LEU A 329 1.92 8.67 -10.94
N ALA A 330 2.15 7.41 -11.29
CA ALA A 330 3.34 7.01 -12.05
C ALA A 330 3.43 7.74 -13.40
N VAL A 331 2.32 7.83 -14.15
CA VAL A 331 2.29 8.55 -15.44
C VAL A 331 2.50 10.05 -15.25
N SER A 332 1.82 10.67 -14.28
CA SER A 332 1.93 12.11 -14.04
C SER A 332 3.25 12.57 -13.40
N GLY A 333 4.00 11.66 -12.77
CA GLY A 333 5.33 11.92 -12.22
C GLY A 333 6.48 11.70 -13.22
N ALA A 334 6.24 10.96 -14.32
CA ALA A 334 7.24 10.65 -15.33
C ALA A 334 7.39 11.72 -16.44
N THR A 335 6.48 12.68 -16.48
CA THR A 335 6.37 13.78 -17.46
C THR A 335 6.98 15.08 -16.92
#